data_AF-A0A8B9F7W6-F1
#
_entry.id   AF-A0A8B9F7W6-F1
#
_cell.length_a   1.000
_cell.length_b   1.000
_cell.length_c   1.000
_cell.angle_alpha   90.00
_cell.angle_beta   90.00
_cell.angle_gamma   90.00
#
_symmetry.space_group_name_H-M   'P 1'
#
loop_
_entity.id
_entity.type
_entity.pdbx_description
1 polymer ?
#
loop_
_entity_poly.entity_id
_entity_poly.type
_entity_poly.pdbx_seq_one_letter_code
_entity_poly.pdbx_strand_id
1 'polypeptide(L)'
;MAGGEGVAAATAAAEGSEPGKGGNYDGKCVFCRIARSEEPGTALLSSEYEDLACFRDCRPGAPHHYLVVPVEHMGNCKTLKKEHIPLVKRMMEVGKAVLHRNNFSDLNDVRMGFHWPPFCSISHLHLHVLAPASQLGFLSRLFYRINSYWFITEIKSLLSLHGGQFSGEQEIRVNSPFWILNIPSEEMARGLMKRTVCAKSIFELWGHGRSAGELYASLKSYPVDKMLPYLQSDSTYKIHIHTFNKTLTQAQKIKKIDALEFLPFKGKVNLKKPEHIFWILEDYGMDPNNVPEEPFHLYFGRWIADGQRELIESYSVKKRHFIGNTSMDACLSFIMANHGGVKPNDVVYDPFVGTGGLLISSAHFGAYVCGTDIDYNTIHGLGKATRKNQKWRGPDENIRANLRQYGLEKYYLDALVSDSSRPIWRKGMLFDAIITDPPYGIREATRRTGSQKETDKTAERSTENHIFVSSSYHLSDIFFDLLKFAAEHLVMGGRLVYWLPIYRPEYTEEIIPRHPCLKLISNCEQMLSSHTSRRLITMEKVKEFKYSSSQAPHGHVKSMLIISLGDGSLSEVTRRQ
;
A
#
# COMPACT_ATOMS: atom_id res chain seq x y z
N MET A 1 23.86 42.84 48.39
CA MET A 1 23.67 43.15 46.96
C MET A 1 23.39 41.84 46.23
N ALA A 2 22.44 41.88 45.30
CA ALA A 2 21.84 40.80 44.48
C ALA A 2 22.72 39.55 44.26
N GLY A 3 22.23 38.32 44.21
CA GLY A 3 20.88 37.78 43.95
C GLY A 3 21.08 36.49 43.13
N GLY A 4 20.22 35.48 43.33
CA GLY A 4 20.18 34.30 42.45
C GLY A 4 20.07 32.97 43.20
N GLU A 5 18.86 32.67 43.66
CA GLU A 5 18.44 31.35 44.16
C GLU A 5 18.41 30.33 43.01
N GLY A 6 18.90 29.12 43.28
CA GLY A 6 18.65 27.94 42.46
C GLY A 6 17.38 27.24 42.92
N VAL A 7 16.75 26.42 42.06
CA VAL A 7 15.93 25.27 42.49
C VAL A 7 15.96 24.17 41.43
N ALA A 8 16.04 22.95 41.96
CA ALA A 8 16.12 21.65 41.33
C ALA A 8 14.84 21.18 40.60
N ALA A 9 15.02 20.12 39.82
CA ALA A 9 14.00 19.37 39.09
C ALA A 9 13.19 18.42 39.99
N ALA A 10 11.88 18.26 39.70
CA ALA A 10 11.22 16.96 39.45
C ALA A 10 9.71 17.10 39.16
N THR A 11 9.31 16.49 38.03
CA THR A 11 8.03 15.80 37.72
C THR A 11 6.67 16.43 38.07
N ALA A 12 5.86 16.70 37.04
CA ALA A 12 4.38 16.68 37.13
C ALA A 12 3.75 16.26 35.79
N ALA A 13 2.63 15.54 35.92
CA ALA A 13 1.89 14.83 34.90
C ALA A 13 1.22 15.73 33.85
N ALA A 14 1.06 15.21 32.62
CA ALA A 14 0.24 15.85 31.59
C ALA A 14 -1.24 15.45 31.77
N GLU A 15 -1.98 16.30 32.46
CA GLU A 15 -3.44 16.33 32.47
C GLU A 15 -4.00 16.91 31.16
N GLY A 16 -5.19 16.44 30.80
CA GLY A 16 -5.87 16.73 29.54
C GLY A 16 -6.32 18.18 29.38
N SER A 17 -6.27 18.67 28.14
CA SER A 17 -6.87 19.95 27.75
C SER A 17 -8.27 19.74 27.17
N GLU A 18 -9.27 20.28 27.87
CA GLU A 18 -10.64 20.50 27.39
C GLU A 18 -10.72 21.59 26.29
N PRO A 19 -11.84 21.66 25.53
CA PRO A 19 -11.95 22.43 24.31
C PRO A 19 -12.52 23.85 24.53
N GLY A 20 -11.90 24.85 23.91
CA GLY A 20 -12.56 26.14 23.65
C GLY A 20 -11.69 27.38 23.83
N LYS A 21 -11.14 27.88 22.72
CA LYS A 21 -11.20 29.29 22.25
C LYS A 21 -10.33 29.43 21.00
N GLY A 22 -10.93 29.91 19.92
CA GLY A 22 -10.32 30.08 18.60
C GLY A 22 -9.08 30.94 18.66
N GLY A 23 -7.92 30.32 18.43
CA GLY A 23 -6.63 30.99 18.31
C GLY A 23 -6.05 30.81 16.90
N ASN A 24 -6.07 31.89 16.12
CA ASN A 24 -5.08 32.25 15.09
C ASN A 24 -4.82 31.29 13.90
N TYR A 25 -5.72 30.38 13.54
CA TYR A 25 -5.64 29.60 12.28
C TYR A 25 -6.38 30.27 11.10
N ASP A 26 -7.34 31.15 11.38
CA ASP A 26 -8.22 31.77 10.39
C ASP A 26 -7.50 32.58 9.31
N GLY A 27 -6.49 33.38 9.69
CA GLY A 27 -5.77 34.22 8.72
C GLY A 27 -4.87 33.44 7.75
N LYS A 28 -4.54 32.18 8.07
CA LYS A 28 -3.65 31.33 7.25
C LYS A 28 -4.41 30.31 6.40
N CYS A 29 -5.70 30.08 6.65
CA CYS A 29 -6.50 29.12 5.90
C CYS A 29 -7.04 29.75 4.60
N VAL A 30 -6.70 29.17 3.45
CA VAL A 30 -7.20 29.64 2.13
C VAL A 30 -8.73 29.51 2.02
N PHE A 31 -9.34 28.50 2.65
CA PHE A 31 -10.80 28.34 2.62
C PHE A 31 -11.53 29.35 3.50
N CYS A 32 -10.94 29.81 4.61
CA CYS A 32 -11.48 30.92 5.38
C CYS A 32 -11.47 32.22 4.56
N ARG A 33 -10.38 32.49 3.82
CA ARG A 33 -10.29 33.67 2.95
C ARG A 33 -11.27 33.61 1.78
N ILE A 34 -11.45 32.44 1.17
CA ILE A 34 -12.47 32.25 0.13
C ILE A 34 -13.87 32.46 0.70
N ALA A 35 -14.19 31.90 1.87
CA ALA A 35 -15.49 32.09 2.52
C ALA A 35 -15.78 33.57 2.87
N ARG A 36 -14.74 34.37 3.12
CA ARG A 36 -14.82 35.83 3.34
C ARG A 36 -14.75 36.68 2.06
N SER A 37 -14.66 36.04 0.89
CA SER A 37 -14.44 36.72 -0.39
C SER A 37 -13.15 37.55 -0.47
N GLU A 38 -12.13 37.17 0.30
CA GLU A 38 -10.82 37.84 0.36
C GLU A 38 -9.79 37.23 -0.61
N GLU A 39 -10.08 36.09 -1.25
CA GLU A 39 -9.18 35.42 -2.19
C GLU A 39 -9.49 35.80 -3.66
N PRO A 40 -8.60 36.53 -4.35
CA PRO A 40 -8.85 36.96 -5.72
C PRO A 40 -8.87 35.76 -6.68
N GLY A 41 -9.97 35.63 -7.45
CA GLY A 41 -10.11 34.60 -8.49
C GLY A 41 -11.01 33.41 -8.15
N THR A 42 -11.61 33.35 -6.95
CA THR A 42 -12.60 32.32 -6.59
C THR A 42 -13.93 32.96 -6.25
N ALA A 43 -14.93 32.83 -7.13
CA ALA A 43 -16.28 33.34 -6.88
C ALA A 43 -17.10 32.37 -6.02
N LEU A 44 -17.77 32.92 -5.01
CA LEU A 44 -18.76 32.19 -4.23
C LEU A 44 -20.03 31.95 -5.05
N LEU A 45 -20.55 30.74 -4.98
CA LEU A 45 -21.84 30.34 -5.53
C LEU A 45 -22.92 30.57 -4.47
N SER A 46 -24.12 30.97 -4.90
CA SER A 46 -25.23 31.25 -3.99
C SER A 46 -25.62 30.01 -3.19
N SER A 47 -25.65 30.15 -1.86
CA SER A 47 -26.09 29.14 -0.90
C SER A 47 -27.38 29.63 -0.23
N GLU A 48 -28.28 28.72 0.12
CA GLU A 48 -29.47 29.01 0.92
C GLU A 48 -29.14 29.14 2.42
N TYR A 49 -27.91 28.79 2.79
CA TYR A 49 -27.41 28.80 4.15
C TYR A 49 -26.23 29.77 4.26
N GLU A 50 -26.38 30.79 5.13
CA GLU A 50 -25.35 31.81 5.38
C GLU A 50 -24.12 31.27 6.11
N ASP A 51 -24.24 30.14 6.82
CA ASP A 51 -23.13 29.48 7.51
C ASP A 51 -22.25 28.61 6.60
N LEU A 52 -22.59 28.50 5.30
CA LEU A 52 -21.90 27.68 4.32
C LEU A 52 -21.49 28.49 3.09
N ALA A 53 -20.24 28.33 2.67
CA ALA A 53 -19.72 28.86 1.41
C ALA A 53 -19.57 27.72 0.39
N CYS A 54 -19.95 27.97 -0.86
CA CYS A 54 -19.76 27.04 -1.97
C CYS A 54 -18.98 27.70 -3.10
N PHE A 55 -18.00 27.02 -3.67
CA PHE A 55 -17.20 27.56 -4.77
C PHE A 55 -16.66 26.44 -5.67
N ARG A 56 -16.19 26.81 -6.86
CA ARG A 56 -15.57 25.84 -7.80
C ARG A 56 -14.18 25.45 -7.31
N ASP A 57 -13.87 24.17 -7.39
CA ASP A 57 -12.51 23.69 -7.12
C ASP A 57 -11.55 24.25 -8.20
N CYS A 58 -10.38 24.73 -7.79
CA CYS A 58 -9.38 25.30 -8.71
C CYS A 58 -8.73 24.24 -9.62
N ARG A 59 -8.86 22.96 -9.29
CA ARG A 59 -8.44 21.80 -10.07
C ARG A 59 -9.63 20.83 -10.20
N PRO A 60 -10.58 21.10 -11.11
CA PRO A 60 -11.79 20.31 -11.23
C PRO A 60 -11.48 18.85 -11.60
N GLY A 61 -11.96 17.91 -10.80
CA GLY A 61 -11.81 16.47 -11.01
C GLY A 61 -12.93 15.84 -11.83
N ALA A 62 -13.98 16.62 -12.11
CA ALA A 62 -15.14 16.35 -12.96
C ALA A 62 -15.62 17.68 -13.57
N PRO A 63 -16.43 17.66 -14.65
CA PRO A 63 -16.99 18.88 -15.26
C PRO A 63 -17.66 19.82 -14.25
N HIS A 64 -18.39 19.25 -13.29
CA HIS A 64 -18.89 19.94 -12.11
C HIS A 64 -18.09 19.47 -10.90
N HIS A 65 -17.12 20.26 -10.44
CA HIS A 65 -16.40 20.05 -9.19
C HIS A 65 -16.54 21.27 -8.28
N TYR A 66 -17.36 21.14 -7.25
CA TYR A 66 -17.59 22.19 -6.26
C TYR A 66 -17.12 21.75 -4.88
N LEU A 67 -16.75 22.73 -4.06
CA LEU A 67 -16.42 22.56 -2.65
C LEU A 67 -17.44 23.30 -1.82
N VAL A 68 -18.06 22.61 -0.86
CA VAL A 68 -18.91 23.23 0.17
C VAL A 68 -18.15 23.23 1.49
N VAL A 69 -17.98 24.40 2.11
CA VAL A 69 -17.21 24.59 3.35
C VAL A 69 -18.01 25.39 4.37
N PRO A 70 -17.88 25.14 5.68
CA PRO A 70 -18.39 26.06 6.69
C PRO A 70 -17.64 27.40 6.64
N VAL A 71 -18.36 28.50 6.89
CA VAL A 71 -17.77 29.85 6.96
C VAL A 71 -16.82 29.94 8.17
N GLU A 72 -17.22 29.38 9.31
CA GLU A 72 -16.34 29.22 10.47
C GLU A 72 -15.30 28.12 10.24
N HIS A 73 -14.06 28.36 10.67
CA HIS A 73 -13.02 27.36 10.53
C HIS A 73 -13.28 26.14 11.41
N MET A 74 -13.58 25.02 10.77
CA MET A 74 -13.57 23.70 11.37
C MET A 74 -12.43 22.90 10.75
N GLY A 75 -11.77 22.03 11.54
CA GLY A 75 -10.72 21.14 11.04
C GLY A 75 -11.19 20.18 9.93
N ASN A 76 -10.41 19.16 9.58
CA ASN A 76 -10.83 18.21 8.54
C ASN A 76 -11.93 17.24 9.02
N CYS A 77 -12.39 16.34 8.16
CA CYS A 77 -13.47 15.39 8.49
C CYS A 77 -13.22 14.52 9.74
N LYS A 78 -11.98 14.38 10.24
CA LYS A 78 -11.69 13.69 11.51
C LYS A 78 -12.22 14.43 12.75
N THR A 79 -12.48 15.72 12.65
CA THR A 79 -13.03 16.52 13.77
C THR A 79 -14.55 16.46 13.84
N LEU A 80 -15.21 15.77 12.90
CA LEU A 80 -16.66 15.57 12.92
C LEU A 80 -17.07 14.66 14.09
N LYS A 81 -18.12 15.07 14.79
CA LYS A 81 -18.77 14.37 15.91
C LYS A 81 -20.25 14.20 15.57
N LYS A 82 -20.98 13.41 16.36
CA LYS A 82 -22.43 13.18 16.16
C LYS A 82 -23.24 14.48 16.16
N GLU A 83 -22.83 15.48 16.93
CA GLU A 83 -23.46 16.82 16.96
C GLU A 83 -23.37 17.58 15.63
N HIS A 84 -22.40 17.24 14.76
CA HIS A 84 -22.19 17.89 13.46
C HIS A 84 -22.99 17.24 12.31
N ILE A 85 -23.82 16.22 12.58
CA ILE A 85 -24.66 15.58 11.55
C ILE A 85 -25.57 16.59 10.81
N PRO A 86 -26.25 17.54 11.50
CA PRO A 86 -27.08 18.54 10.81
C PRO A 86 -26.27 19.41 9.85
N LEU A 87 -25.06 19.81 10.23
CA LEU A 87 -24.15 20.60 9.39
C LEU A 87 -23.80 19.84 8.11
N VAL A 88 -23.38 18.57 8.22
CA VAL A 88 -23.02 17.75 7.06
C VAL A 88 -24.20 17.54 6.12
N LYS A 89 -25.42 17.35 6.66
CA LYS A 89 -26.64 17.26 5.84
C LYS A 89 -26.89 18.54 5.04
N ARG A 90 -26.80 19.71 5.69
CA ARG A 90 -26.91 21.01 4.99
C ARG A 90 -25.84 21.17 3.90
N MET A 91 -24.60 20.76 4.17
CA MET A 91 -23.53 20.80 3.15
C MET A 91 -23.88 19.96 1.92
N MET A 92 -24.47 18.78 2.11
CA MET A 92 -24.92 17.93 0.99
C MET A 92 -26.10 18.54 0.23
N GLU A 93 -27.04 19.16 0.94
CA GLU A 93 -28.17 19.88 0.33
C GLU A 93 -27.69 21.03 -0.56
N VAL A 94 -26.75 21.85 -0.07
CA VAL A 94 -26.09 22.91 -0.87
C VAL A 94 -25.41 22.31 -2.10
N GLY A 95 -24.68 21.21 -1.94
CA GLY A 95 -24.03 20.52 -3.05
C GLY A 95 -25.02 20.08 -4.14
N LYS A 96 -26.17 19.52 -3.75
CA LYS A 96 -27.22 19.10 -4.68
C LYS A 96 -27.89 20.29 -5.35
N ALA A 97 -28.23 21.34 -4.58
CA ALA A 97 -28.85 22.55 -5.10
C ALA A 97 -27.97 23.23 -6.15
N VAL A 98 -26.65 23.28 -5.92
CA VAL A 98 -25.69 23.84 -6.87
C VAL A 98 -25.61 23.01 -8.16
N LEU A 99 -25.66 21.69 -8.08
CA LEU A 99 -25.70 20.82 -9.28
C LEU A 99 -26.97 21.06 -10.10
N HIS A 100 -28.14 21.12 -9.46
CA HIS A 100 -29.40 21.40 -10.14
C HIS A 100 -29.41 22.77 -10.83
N ARG A 101 -28.90 23.81 -10.17
CA ARG A 101 -28.77 25.17 -10.76
C ARG A 101 -27.80 25.21 -11.95
N ASN A 102 -26.86 24.27 -12.04
CA ASN A 102 -25.94 24.13 -13.17
C ASN A 102 -26.40 23.04 -14.17
N ASN A 103 -27.71 22.75 -14.22
CA ASN A 103 -28.36 21.81 -15.16
C ASN A 103 -27.92 20.35 -15.06
N PHE A 104 -27.45 19.90 -13.88
CA PHE A 104 -27.15 18.49 -13.63
C PHE A 104 -28.18 17.87 -12.67
N SER A 105 -29.02 16.97 -13.20
CA SER A 105 -30.19 16.42 -12.49
C SER A 105 -30.09 14.93 -12.16
N ASP A 106 -29.13 14.20 -12.77
CA ASP A 106 -28.96 12.76 -12.55
C ASP A 106 -28.19 12.48 -11.26
N LEU A 107 -28.89 12.37 -10.14
CA LEU A 107 -28.29 12.14 -8.83
C LEU A 107 -27.59 10.77 -8.69
N ASN A 108 -27.83 9.81 -9.60
CA ASN A 108 -27.14 8.51 -9.59
C ASN A 108 -25.69 8.63 -10.08
N ASP A 109 -25.41 9.65 -10.89
CA ASP A 109 -24.10 9.95 -11.45
C ASP A 109 -23.41 11.12 -10.72
N VAL A 110 -23.64 11.21 -9.41
CA VAL A 110 -23.02 12.21 -8.52
C VAL A 110 -22.16 11.49 -7.46
N ARG A 111 -21.04 12.10 -7.09
CA ARG A 111 -20.23 11.69 -5.93
C ARG A 111 -20.04 12.90 -5.01
N MET A 112 -20.44 12.74 -3.76
CA MET A 112 -20.18 13.72 -2.71
C MET A 112 -19.43 13.07 -1.56
N GLY A 113 -18.44 13.74 -1.00
CA GLY A 113 -17.68 13.18 0.12
C GLY A 113 -16.53 14.05 0.59
N PHE A 114 -15.95 13.66 1.73
CA PHE A 114 -14.78 14.29 2.31
C PHE A 114 -13.55 13.45 2.03
N HIS A 115 -12.38 14.07 1.85
CA HIS A 115 -11.11 13.34 1.89
C HIS A 115 -10.71 13.05 3.34
N TRP A 116 -10.13 11.87 3.57
CA TRP A 116 -9.55 11.50 4.86
C TRP A 116 -8.03 11.81 4.87
N PRO A 117 -7.46 12.41 5.94
CA PRO A 117 -6.02 12.64 6.02
C PRO A 117 -5.22 11.34 5.86
N PRO A 118 -4.13 11.31 5.07
CA PRO A 118 -3.28 12.46 4.69
C PRO A 118 -3.61 13.11 3.33
N PHE A 119 -4.72 12.74 2.67
CA PHE A 119 -5.04 13.26 1.33
C PHE A 119 -5.79 14.61 1.34
N CYS A 120 -6.04 15.17 2.53
CA CYS A 120 -6.56 16.52 2.67
C CYS A 120 -5.44 17.55 2.44
N SER A 121 -5.52 18.29 1.34
CA SER A 121 -4.54 19.36 1.05
C SER A 121 -4.72 20.58 1.98
N ILE A 122 -5.90 20.73 2.61
CA ILE A 122 -6.28 21.88 3.42
C ILE A 122 -6.99 21.38 4.68
N SER A 123 -6.56 21.86 5.85
CA SER A 123 -7.13 21.51 7.16
C SER A 123 -8.34 22.38 7.50
N HIS A 124 -9.32 22.41 6.60
CA HIS A 124 -10.64 23.05 6.79
C HIS A 124 -11.69 22.08 6.27
N LEU A 125 -12.81 21.87 6.96
CA LEU A 125 -13.84 20.93 6.50
C LEU A 125 -14.38 21.32 5.13
N HIS A 126 -14.24 20.46 4.12
CA HIS A 126 -14.75 20.71 2.78
C HIS A 126 -15.35 19.45 2.17
N LEU A 127 -16.60 19.55 1.76
CA LEU A 127 -17.31 18.52 1.02
C LEU A 127 -17.01 18.70 -0.47
N HIS A 128 -16.48 17.67 -1.11
CA HIS A 128 -16.38 17.61 -2.56
C HIS A 128 -17.74 17.25 -3.15
N VAL A 129 -18.13 17.94 -4.21
CA VAL A 129 -19.34 17.69 -4.99
C VAL A 129 -18.91 17.50 -6.44
N LEU A 130 -19.06 16.29 -6.96
CA LEU A 130 -18.54 15.87 -8.26
C LEU A 130 -19.64 15.29 -9.14
N ALA A 131 -19.77 15.82 -10.36
CA ALA A 131 -20.67 15.30 -11.38
C ALA A 131 -20.22 15.65 -12.80
N PRO A 132 -20.57 14.85 -13.83
CA PRO A 132 -20.97 13.45 -13.75
C PRO A 132 -19.85 12.54 -13.22
N ALA A 133 -20.18 11.57 -12.37
CA ALA A 133 -19.23 10.60 -11.81
C ALA A 133 -18.64 9.69 -12.90
N SER A 134 -19.41 9.41 -13.93
CA SER A 134 -19.02 8.67 -15.14
C SER A 134 -17.91 9.37 -15.92
N GLN A 135 -17.78 10.71 -15.80
CA GLN A 135 -16.74 11.50 -16.45
C GLN A 135 -15.65 11.98 -15.47
N LEU A 136 -15.59 11.37 -14.28
CA LEU A 136 -14.49 11.62 -13.35
C LEU A 136 -13.16 11.39 -14.05
N GLY A 137 -12.29 12.40 -13.98
CA GLY A 137 -10.90 12.28 -14.37
C GLY A 137 -10.28 11.08 -13.65
N PHE A 138 -9.34 10.40 -14.30
CA PHE A 138 -8.86 9.13 -13.81
C PHE A 138 -8.26 9.15 -12.38
N LEU A 139 -7.58 10.24 -11.99
CA LEU A 139 -7.09 10.42 -10.61
C LEU A 139 -8.27 10.45 -9.63
N SER A 140 -9.35 11.13 -9.98
CA SER A 140 -10.61 11.11 -9.25
C SER A 140 -11.18 9.69 -9.22
N ARG A 141 -11.19 8.93 -10.33
CA ARG A 141 -11.60 7.51 -10.32
C ARG A 141 -10.74 6.60 -9.44
N LEU A 142 -9.47 6.96 -9.15
CA LEU A 142 -8.58 6.24 -8.24
C LEU A 142 -8.83 6.59 -6.77
N PHE A 143 -9.00 7.88 -6.46
CA PHE A 143 -9.32 8.35 -5.10
C PHE A 143 -10.76 8.05 -4.67
N TYR A 144 -11.68 7.91 -5.63
CA TYR A 144 -13.10 7.63 -5.41
C TYR A 144 -13.51 6.20 -5.85
N ARG A 145 -12.55 5.27 -6.03
CA ARG A 145 -12.86 3.87 -6.36
C ARG A 145 -13.14 3.01 -5.14
N ILE A 146 -14.26 2.32 -5.22
CA ILE A 146 -14.53 1.07 -4.53
C ILE A 146 -13.86 -0.07 -5.33
N ASN A 147 -13.11 -0.96 -4.66
CA ASN A 147 -12.45 -2.18 -5.19
C ASN A 147 -11.19 -2.00 -6.05
N SER A 148 -10.02 -2.02 -5.43
CA SER A 148 -8.72 -2.10 -6.12
C SER A 148 -8.10 -3.51 -5.99
N TYR A 149 -7.76 -4.09 -7.15
CA TYR A 149 -7.40 -5.49 -7.45
C TYR A 149 -6.04 -6.00 -6.87
N TRP A 150 -5.69 -5.61 -5.65
CA TRP A 150 -4.33 -5.73 -5.13
C TRP A 150 -3.99 -6.98 -4.35
N PHE A 151 -5.00 -7.77 -4.03
CA PHE A 151 -4.92 -8.66 -2.87
C PHE A 151 -4.84 -10.14 -3.25
N ILE A 152 -5.11 -10.48 -4.52
CA ILE A 152 -5.21 -11.88 -4.97
C ILE A 152 -3.82 -12.53 -5.11
N THR A 153 -2.81 -11.76 -5.52
CA THR A 153 -1.50 -12.28 -5.91
C THR A 153 -0.54 -12.50 -4.75
N GLU A 154 -0.62 -11.70 -3.68
CA GLU A 154 0.11 -11.97 -2.43
C GLU A 154 -0.35 -13.30 -1.83
N ILE A 155 -1.67 -13.49 -1.69
CA ILE A 155 -2.27 -14.71 -1.13
C ILE A 155 -1.93 -15.92 -2.00
N LYS A 156 -2.00 -15.81 -3.34
CA LYS A 156 -1.55 -16.87 -4.26
C LYS A 156 -0.07 -17.22 -4.08
N SER A 157 0.79 -16.21 -3.93
CA SER A 157 2.23 -16.42 -3.71
C SER A 157 2.49 -17.14 -2.38
N LEU A 158 1.80 -16.73 -1.31
CA LEU A 158 1.91 -17.36 0.01
C LEU A 158 1.36 -18.80 0.03
N LEU A 159 0.28 -19.07 -0.69
CA LEU A 159 -0.25 -20.43 -0.84
C LEU A 159 0.76 -21.33 -1.56
N SER A 160 1.44 -20.82 -2.60
CA SER A 160 2.49 -21.59 -3.31
C SER A 160 3.66 -21.97 -2.40
N LEU A 161 4.00 -21.14 -1.41
CA LEU A 161 5.07 -21.45 -0.44
C LEU A 161 4.71 -22.59 0.50
N HIS A 162 3.42 -22.78 0.79
CA HIS A 162 2.93 -23.80 1.71
C HIS A 162 2.32 -25.01 1.00
N GLY A 163 2.41 -25.09 -0.34
CA GLY A 163 1.87 -26.21 -1.12
C GLY A 163 0.35 -26.20 -1.30
N GLY A 164 -0.32 -25.08 -1.03
CA GLY A 164 -1.77 -24.91 -1.27
C GLY A 164 -2.06 -24.52 -2.72
N GLN A 165 -3.15 -25.05 -3.28
CA GLN A 165 -3.67 -24.64 -4.59
C GLN A 165 -4.95 -23.83 -4.45
N PHE A 166 -5.11 -22.80 -5.29
CA PHE A 166 -6.42 -22.23 -5.55
C PHE A 166 -7.22 -23.27 -6.33
N SER A 167 -8.31 -23.81 -5.77
CA SER A 167 -9.30 -24.46 -6.61
C SER A 167 -9.89 -23.40 -7.53
N GLY A 168 -9.62 -23.49 -8.84
CA GLY A 168 -10.22 -22.61 -9.83
C GLY A 168 -11.74 -22.58 -9.65
N GLU A 169 -12.32 -21.38 -9.79
CA GLU A 169 -13.76 -21.09 -9.62
C GLU A 169 -14.30 -20.86 -8.20
N GLN A 170 -13.44 -20.57 -7.22
CA GLN A 170 -13.94 -19.87 -6.03
C GLN A 170 -14.30 -18.44 -6.41
N GLU A 171 -15.54 -18.04 -6.15
CA GLU A 171 -16.08 -16.70 -6.44
C GLU A 171 -15.23 -15.62 -5.75
N ILE A 172 -14.15 -15.19 -6.38
CA ILE A 172 -13.46 -13.95 -5.99
C ILE A 172 -14.40 -12.83 -6.40
N ARG A 173 -15.29 -12.47 -5.47
CA ARG A 173 -16.23 -11.39 -5.65
C ARG A 173 -15.45 -10.10 -5.56
N VAL A 174 -15.20 -9.51 -6.70
CA VAL A 174 -14.53 -8.23 -6.88
C VAL A 174 -15.15 -7.13 -6.00
N ASN A 175 -16.43 -7.27 -5.66
CA ASN A 175 -17.20 -6.32 -4.88
C ASN A 175 -17.47 -6.74 -3.42
N SER A 176 -16.69 -7.70 -2.89
CA SER A 176 -16.79 -8.13 -1.49
C SER A 176 -15.42 -8.14 -0.83
N PRO A 177 -15.30 -7.70 0.44
CA PRO A 177 -14.08 -7.84 1.22
C PRO A 177 -13.87 -9.27 1.73
N PHE A 178 -14.86 -10.17 1.57
CA PHE A 178 -14.83 -11.54 2.07
C PHE A 178 -14.57 -12.52 0.94
N TRP A 179 -13.52 -13.34 1.09
CA TRP A 179 -13.15 -14.36 0.12
C TRP A 179 -13.21 -15.73 0.76
N ILE A 180 -13.79 -16.69 0.05
CA ILE A 180 -13.80 -18.10 0.44
C ILE A 180 -12.63 -18.77 -0.24
N LEU A 181 -11.75 -19.37 0.56
CA LEU A 181 -10.53 -20.05 0.11
C LEU A 181 -10.60 -21.53 0.52
N ASN A 182 -10.15 -22.43 -0.35
CA ASN A 182 -9.94 -23.83 0.01
C ASN A 182 -8.49 -24.01 0.47
N ILE A 183 -8.29 -24.23 1.76
CA ILE A 183 -6.96 -24.39 2.36
C ILE A 183 -6.89 -25.79 3.00
N PRO A 184 -5.88 -26.61 2.65
CA PRO A 184 -5.80 -28.00 3.09
C PRO A 184 -5.74 -28.22 4.61
N SER A 185 -5.20 -27.27 5.38
CA SER A 185 -5.03 -27.41 6.83
C SER A 185 -5.09 -26.07 7.58
N GLU A 186 -5.48 -26.11 8.85
CA GLU A 186 -5.44 -24.94 9.74
C GLU A 186 -4.01 -24.43 9.94
N GLU A 187 -3.02 -25.32 10.00
CA GLU A 187 -1.61 -24.94 10.10
C GLU A 187 -1.17 -24.08 8.92
N MET A 188 -1.57 -24.43 7.70
CA MET A 188 -1.29 -23.64 6.50
C MET A 188 -1.98 -22.28 6.55
N ALA A 189 -3.24 -22.23 7.00
CA ALA A 189 -3.95 -20.96 7.20
C ALA A 189 -3.21 -20.06 8.19
N ARG A 190 -2.74 -20.61 9.32
CA ARG A 190 -1.94 -19.88 10.31
C ARG A 190 -0.59 -19.42 9.73
N GLY A 191 0.09 -20.27 8.96
CA GLY A 191 1.35 -19.92 8.27
C GLY A 191 1.18 -18.75 7.29
N LEU A 192 0.08 -18.75 6.54
CA LEU A 192 -0.27 -17.66 5.63
C LEU A 192 -0.57 -16.36 6.38
N MET A 193 -1.36 -16.42 7.46
CA MET A 193 -1.74 -15.23 8.23
C MET A 193 -0.56 -14.62 8.99
N LYS A 194 0.43 -15.42 9.39
CA LYS A 194 1.70 -14.93 9.98
C LYS A 194 2.54 -14.08 9.01
N ARG A 195 2.17 -13.98 7.73
CA ARG A 195 2.97 -13.28 6.71
C ARG A 195 2.21 -12.24 5.90
N THR A 196 0.94 -12.48 5.61
CA THR A 196 0.16 -11.57 4.78
C THR A 196 -0.02 -10.22 5.48
N VAL A 197 0.26 -9.16 4.75
CA VAL A 197 -0.11 -7.79 5.16
C VAL A 197 -1.41 -7.35 4.48
N CYS A 198 -1.95 -8.15 3.55
CA CYS A 198 -3.22 -7.87 2.86
C CYS A 198 -4.44 -8.41 3.59
N ALA A 199 -4.44 -9.67 4.02
CA ALA A 199 -5.60 -10.24 4.69
C ALA A 199 -5.71 -9.71 6.14
N LYS A 200 -6.94 -9.42 6.59
CA LYS A 200 -7.17 -8.96 7.96
C LYS A 200 -7.22 -10.12 8.94
N SER A 201 -8.05 -11.12 8.64
CA SER A 201 -8.28 -12.30 9.47
C SER A 201 -8.68 -13.47 8.58
N ILE A 202 -8.44 -14.70 9.03
CA ILE A 202 -8.91 -15.92 8.40
C ILE A 202 -9.81 -16.71 9.35
N PHE A 203 -10.83 -17.33 8.77
CA PHE A 203 -11.86 -18.06 9.49
C PHE A 203 -12.04 -19.45 8.89
N GLU A 204 -12.25 -20.44 9.74
CA GLU A 204 -12.84 -21.71 9.34
C GLU A 204 -14.32 -21.48 9.06
N LEU A 205 -14.70 -21.54 7.79
CA LEU A 205 -16.07 -21.28 7.36
C LEU A 205 -16.96 -22.48 7.72
N TRP A 206 -17.96 -22.25 8.57
CA TRP A 206 -18.93 -23.27 8.96
C TRP A 206 -20.24 -23.16 8.17
N GLY A 207 -20.63 -21.94 7.79
CA GLY A 207 -21.79 -21.73 6.94
C GLY A 207 -21.79 -20.37 6.25
N HIS A 208 -22.50 -20.29 5.13
CA HIS A 208 -22.71 -19.05 4.39
C HIS A 208 -24.07 -19.03 3.69
N GLY A 209 -24.58 -17.86 3.36
CA GLY A 209 -25.84 -17.70 2.64
C GLY A 209 -26.09 -16.26 2.20
N ARG A 210 -27.06 -16.07 1.30
CA ARG A 210 -27.58 -14.75 0.90
C ARG A 210 -28.71 -14.25 1.80
N SER A 211 -29.22 -15.13 2.65
CA SER A 211 -30.25 -14.83 3.65
C SER A 211 -29.94 -15.56 4.95
N ALA A 212 -30.58 -15.13 6.05
CA ALA A 212 -30.47 -15.82 7.33
C ALA A 212 -30.91 -17.29 7.24
N GLY A 213 -31.98 -17.58 6.49
CA GLY A 213 -32.46 -18.94 6.27
C GLY A 213 -31.45 -19.83 5.56
N GLU A 214 -30.81 -19.32 4.50
CA GLU A 214 -29.74 -20.05 3.80
C GLU A 214 -28.52 -20.28 4.68
N LEU A 215 -28.11 -19.27 5.47
CA LEU A 215 -27.02 -19.43 6.43
C LEU A 215 -27.33 -20.54 7.43
N TYR A 216 -28.54 -20.58 7.98
CA TYR A 216 -28.93 -21.60 8.96
C TYR A 216 -29.02 -22.99 8.34
N ALA A 217 -29.51 -23.10 7.10
CA ALA A 217 -29.50 -24.37 6.36
C ALA A 217 -28.05 -24.85 6.12
N SER A 218 -27.17 -23.94 5.70
CA SER A 218 -25.74 -24.22 5.52
C SER A 218 -25.08 -24.69 6.82
N LEU A 219 -25.35 -24.01 7.94
CA LEU A 219 -24.82 -24.39 9.26
C LEU A 219 -25.30 -25.76 9.73
N LYS A 220 -26.57 -26.11 9.48
CA LYS A 220 -27.11 -27.45 9.81
C LYS A 220 -26.49 -28.55 8.95
N SER A 221 -26.05 -28.25 7.74
CA SER A 221 -25.38 -29.20 6.85
C SER A 221 -23.90 -29.43 7.18
N TYR A 222 -23.29 -28.55 7.98
CA TYR A 222 -21.88 -28.65 8.30
C TYR A 222 -21.62 -29.79 9.31
N PRO A 223 -20.56 -30.61 9.13
CA PRO A 223 -20.31 -31.79 9.96
C PRO A 223 -20.18 -31.45 11.45
N VAL A 224 -21.08 -32.01 12.26
CA VAL A 224 -21.13 -31.76 13.71
C VAL A 224 -19.83 -32.20 14.39
N ASP A 225 -19.24 -33.32 13.97
CA ASP A 225 -17.98 -33.84 14.52
C ASP A 225 -16.81 -32.83 14.40
N LYS A 226 -16.85 -31.96 13.39
CA LYS A 226 -15.86 -30.89 13.22
C LYS A 226 -16.13 -29.68 14.11
N MET A 227 -17.38 -29.42 14.46
CA MET A 227 -17.74 -28.33 15.38
C MET A 227 -17.51 -28.72 16.85
N LEU A 228 -17.83 -29.97 17.21
CA LEU A 228 -17.87 -30.46 18.59
C LEU A 228 -16.62 -30.10 19.42
N PRO A 229 -15.37 -30.21 18.91
CA PRO A 229 -14.18 -29.85 19.68
C PRO A 229 -14.18 -28.41 20.21
N TYR A 230 -14.91 -27.50 19.57
CA TYR A 230 -14.93 -26.07 19.89
C TYR A 230 -16.19 -25.61 20.62
N LEU A 231 -17.11 -26.54 20.91
CA LEU A 231 -18.42 -26.27 21.51
C LEU A 231 -18.61 -26.99 22.87
N GLN A 232 -17.57 -27.64 23.39
CA GLN A 232 -17.64 -28.42 24.63
C GLN A 232 -17.84 -27.56 25.88
N SER A 233 -18.40 -28.16 26.94
CA SER A 233 -18.73 -27.49 28.20
C SER A 233 -17.54 -27.08 29.06
N ASP A 234 -16.39 -27.70 28.85
CA ASP A 234 -15.11 -27.36 29.49
C ASP A 234 -14.42 -26.15 28.82
N SER A 235 -14.87 -25.76 27.63
CA SER A 235 -14.31 -24.64 26.87
C SER A 235 -15.04 -23.32 27.10
N THR A 236 -14.36 -22.23 26.79
CA THR A 236 -14.92 -20.87 26.78
C THR A 236 -14.97 -20.27 25.39
N TYR A 237 -16.05 -19.54 25.09
CA TYR A 237 -16.21 -18.93 23.77
C TYR A 237 -16.73 -17.49 23.77
N LYS A 238 -16.60 -16.84 22.63
CA LYS A 238 -17.17 -15.52 22.33
C LYS A 238 -17.63 -15.45 20.88
N ILE A 239 -18.78 -14.84 20.65
CA ILE A 239 -19.29 -14.55 19.30
C ILE A 239 -19.13 -13.05 19.02
N HIS A 240 -18.47 -12.73 17.91
CA HIS A 240 -18.32 -11.40 17.36
C HIS A 240 -19.23 -11.20 16.15
N ILE A 241 -19.72 -9.97 15.98
CA ILE A 241 -20.45 -9.60 14.77
C ILE A 241 -19.69 -8.48 14.09
N HIS A 242 -19.35 -8.69 12.83
CA HIS A 242 -18.69 -7.72 11.99
C HIS A 242 -19.53 -7.46 10.74
N THR A 243 -19.98 -6.22 10.61
CA THR A 243 -20.74 -5.75 9.47
C THR A 243 -19.85 -4.88 8.60
N PHE A 244 -19.76 -5.22 7.32
CA PHE A 244 -19.12 -4.37 6.33
C PHE A 244 -20.14 -3.35 5.82
N ASN A 245 -19.77 -2.08 5.83
CA ASN A 245 -20.57 -0.96 5.31
C ASN A 245 -21.92 -0.69 6.03
N LYS A 246 -22.12 -1.25 7.24
CA LYS A 246 -23.27 -0.94 8.10
C LYS A 246 -22.86 -0.94 9.56
N THR A 247 -23.56 -0.20 10.42
CA THR A 247 -23.40 -0.27 11.88
C THR A 247 -24.69 -0.82 12.50
N LEU A 248 -24.56 -1.87 13.31
CA LEU A 248 -25.69 -2.46 14.05
C LEU A 248 -25.74 -1.96 15.50
N THR A 249 -26.96 -1.82 16.02
CA THR A 249 -27.20 -1.56 17.44
C THR A 249 -26.91 -2.80 18.29
N GLN A 250 -26.72 -2.61 19.60
CA GLN A 250 -26.45 -3.74 20.50
C GLN A 250 -27.63 -4.73 20.54
N ALA A 251 -28.87 -4.24 20.52
CA ALA A 251 -30.07 -5.08 20.49
C ALA A 251 -30.14 -5.94 19.21
N GLN A 252 -29.80 -5.36 18.06
CA GLN A 252 -29.73 -6.11 16.79
C GLN A 252 -28.65 -7.19 16.82
N LYS A 253 -27.51 -6.90 17.46
CA LYS A 253 -26.43 -7.88 17.61
C LYS A 253 -26.84 -9.05 18.50
N ILE A 254 -27.50 -8.78 19.63
CA ILE A 254 -28.01 -9.82 20.55
C ILE A 254 -29.01 -10.71 19.82
N LYS A 255 -29.98 -10.13 19.12
CA LYS A 255 -30.97 -10.90 18.33
C LYS A 255 -30.33 -11.87 17.33
N LYS A 256 -29.22 -11.47 16.71
CA LYS A 256 -28.47 -12.32 15.77
C LYS A 256 -27.70 -13.44 16.47
N ILE A 257 -27.21 -13.21 17.69
CA ILE A 257 -26.57 -14.24 18.51
C ILE A 257 -27.62 -15.24 19.01
N ASP A 258 -28.77 -14.76 19.51
CA ASP A 258 -29.86 -15.62 19.98
C ASP A 258 -30.40 -16.51 18.86
N ALA A 259 -30.40 -16.01 17.62
CA ALA A 259 -30.79 -16.81 16.46
C ALA A 259 -29.85 -18.01 16.17
N LEU A 260 -28.68 -18.09 16.81
CA LEU A 260 -27.75 -19.22 16.73
C LEU A 260 -27.94 -20.25 17.84
N GLU A 261 -28.97 -20.12 18.70
CA GLU A 261 -29.25 -21.04 19.80
C GLU A 261 -29.45 -22.50 19.36
N PHE A 262 -29.80 -22.73 18.08
CA PHE A 262 -29.90 -24.08 17.52
C PHE A 262 -28.56 -24.80 17.39
N LEU A 263 -27.42 -24.10 17.47
CA LEU A 263 -26.09 -24.70 17.50
C LEU A 263 -25.77 -25.22 18.91
N PRO A 264 -25.10 -26.37 19.05
CA PRO A 264 -24.91 -27.05 20.34
C PRO A 264 -23.79 -26.41 21.18
N PHE A 265 -23.83 -25.09 21.42
CA PHE A 265 -22.90 -24.39 22.31
C PHE A 265 -23.12 -24.85 23.75
N LYS A 266 -22.24 -25.71 24.26
CA LYS A 266 -22.24 -26.12 25.68
C LYS A 266 -21.21 -25.37 26.54
N GLY A 267 -20.25 -24.71 25.89
CA GLY A 267 -19.20 -23.93 26.55
C GLY A 267 -19.71 -22.70 27.30
N LYS A 268 -18.85 -22.10 28.12
CA LYS A 268 -19.19 -20.87 28.88
C LYS A 268 -18.80 -19.61 28.09
N VAL A 269 -19.66 -18.59 28.11
CA VAL A 269 -19.33 -17.30 27.46
C VAL A 269 -18.24 -16.56 28.25
N ASN A 270 -17.13 -16.23 27.60
CA ASN A 270 -16.05 -15.41 28.16
C ASN A 270 -15.71 -14.25 27.22
N LEU A 271 -16.08 -13.03 27.59
CA LEU A 271 -15.90 -11.86 26.73
C LEU A 271 -14.47 -11.29 26.73
N LYS A 272 -13.66 -11.62 27.74
CA LYS A 272 -12.32 -11.08 27.95
C LYS A 272 -11.21 -11.97 27.40
N LYS A 273 -11.25 -13.27 27.72
CA LYS A 273 -10.22 -14.24 27.31
C LYS A 273 -10.86 -15.58 26.91
N PRO A 274 -11.61 -15.60 25.79
CA PRO A 274 -12.19 -16.85 25.27
C PRO A 274 -11.11 -17.75 24.69
N GLU A 275 -11.33 -19.06 24.75
CA GLU A 275 -10.52 -20.05 24.01
C GLU A 275 -10.93 -20.15 22.54
N HIS A 276 -12.22 -19.97 22.27
CA HIS A 276 -12.77 -20.04 20.92
C HIS A 276 -13.52 -18.76 20.56
N ILE A 277 -13.21 -18.21 19.38
CA ILE A 277 -13.81 -16.97 18.89
C ILE A 277 -14.56 -17.30 17.60
N PHE A 278 -15.83 -16.97 17.55
CA PHE A 278 -16.70 -17.16 16.39
C PHE A 278 -17.13 -15.81 15.84
N TRP A 279 -17.34 -15.72 14.54
CA TRP A 279 -17.73 -14.49 13.88
C TRP A 279 -18.95 -14.69 13.00
N ILE A 280 -19.91 -13.78 13.13
CA ILE A 280 -20.90 -13.49 12.10
C ILE A 280 -20.34 -12.34 11.25
N LEU A 281 -20.15 -12.60 9.96
CA LEU A 281 -19.69 -11.61 8.99
C LEU A 281 -20.83 -11.25 8.06
N GLU A 282 -21.14 -9.97 7.92
CA GLU A 282 -22.22 -9.49 7.05
C GLU A 282 -21.68 -8.50 6.02
N ASP A 283 -22.02 -8.73 4.76
CA ASP A 283 -21.62 -7.91 3.63
C ASP A 283 -22.81 -7.09 3.11
N TYR A 284 -22.83 -5.80 3.40
CA TYR A 284 -23.83 -4.86 2.87
C TYR A 284 -23.38 -4.18 1.57
N GLY A 285 -22.34 -4.72 0.91
CA GLY A 285 -21.80 -4.17 -0.31
C GLY A 285 -20.96 -2.93 -0.07
N MET A 286 -20.49 -2.34 -1.17
CA MET A 286 -19.42 -1.35 -1.11
C MET A 286 -19.89 0.10 -1.11
N ASP A 287 -21.15 0.39 -1.49
CA ASP A 287 -21.66 1.76 -1.58
C ASP A 287 -22.13 2.27 -0.21
N PRO A 288 -21.38 3.16 0.46
CA PRO A 288 -21.76 3.67 1.78
C PRO A 288 -22.98 4.58 1.74
N ASN A 289 -23.37 5.08 0.56
CA ASN A 289 -24.51 5.99 0.41
C ASN A 289 -25.82 5.24 0.12
N ASN A 290 -25.75 3.96 -0.26
CA ASN A 290 -26.90 3.13 -0.58
C ASN A 290 -26.76 1.74 0.09
N VAL A 291 -26.76 1.74 1.41
CA VAL A 291 -26.61 0.51 2.22
C VAL A 291 -27.97 -0.21 2.28
N PRO A 292 -28.08 -1.47 1.83
CA PRO A 292 -29.33 -2.21 1.88
C PRO A 292 -29.79 -2.52 3.32
N GLU A 293 -31.08 -2.82 3.47
CA GLU A 293 -31.64 -3.23 4.77
C GLU A 293 -31.08 -4.58 5.23
N GLU A 294 -31.04 -5.55 4.31
CA GLU A 294 -30.46 -6.87 4.53
C GLU A 294 -29.08 -6.99 3.86
N PRO A 295 -28.17 -7.79 4.42
CA PRO A 295 -26.86 -8.00 3.82
C PRO A 295 -27.00 -8.84 2.54
N PHE A 296 -26.14 -8.57 1.55
CA PHE A 296 -26.05 -9.41 0.36
C PHE A 296 -25.56 -10.82 0.70
N HIS A 297 -24.67 -10.93 1.70
CA HIS A 297 -24.10 -12.19 2.14
C HIS A 297 -23.87 -12.20 3.65
N LEU A 298 -24.10 -13.37 4.23
CA LEU A 298 -23.77 -13.69 5.61
C LEU A 298 -22.83 -14.89 5.65
N TYR A 299 -21.90 -14.85 6.58
CA TYR A 299 -20.97 -15.93 6.86
C TYR A 299 -20.90 -16.16 8.36
N PHE A 300 -20.75 -17.42 8.74
CA PHE A 300 -20.46 -17.82 10.11
C PHE A 300 -19.25 -18.76 10.13
N GLY A 301 -18.33 -18.51 11.05
CA GLY A 301 -17.14 -19.32 11.16
C GLY A 301 -16.34 -19.09 12.43
N ARG A 302 -15.40 -19.99 12.67
CA ARG A 302 -14.44 -19.92 13.78
C ARG A 302 -13.21 -19.13 13.34
N TRP A 303 -12.81 -18.16 14.14
CA TRP A 303 -11.58 -17.40 13.91
C TRP A 303 -10.35 -18.30 14.11
N ILE A 304 -9.42 -18.23 13.16
CA ILE A 304 -8.16 -18.98 13.21
C ILE A 304 -7.01 -18.04 13.58
N ALA A 305 -6.80 -16.96 12.82
CA ALA A 305 -5.67 -16.05 12.98
C ALA A 305 -5.92 -14.69 12.30
N ASP A 306 -5.24 -13.66 12.80
CA ASP A 306 -5.16 -12.34 12.18
C ASP A 306 -3.90 -12.20 11.32
N GLY A 307 -3.99 -11.34 10.30
CA GLY A 307 -2.88 -10.99 9.43
C GLY A 307 -1.93 -9.98 10.06
N GLN A 308 -0.82 -9.69 9.38
CA GLN A 308 0.25 -8.84 9.88
C GLN A 308 0.10 -7.37 9.46
N ARG A 309 -1.12 -6.84 9.45
CA ARG A 309 -1.39 -5.46 8.98
C ARG A 309 -0.73 -4.39 9.86
N GLU A 310 -0.49 -4.69 11.12
CA GLU A 310 0.24 -3.88 12.08
C GLU A 310 1.69 -3.58 11.65
N LEU A 311 2.28 -4.44 10.82
CA LEU A 311 3.62 -4.20 10.27
C LEU A 311 3.67 -2.95 9.39
N ILE A 312 2.58 -2.62 8.69
CA ILE A 312 2.50 -1.42 7.84
C ILE A 312 2.73 -0.15 8.68
N GLU A 313 2.12 -0.10 9.86
CA GLU A 313 2.28 1.03 10.78
C GLU A 313 3.62 0.99 11.51
N SER A 314 4.09 -0.20 11.88
CA SER A 314 5.33 -0.39 12.65
C SER A 314 6.57 -0.05 11.82
N TYR A 315 6.57 -0.43 10.54
CA TYR A 315 7.65 -0.22 9.58
C TYR A 315 7.44 1.00 8.67
N SER A 316 6.46 1.85 9.01
CA SER A 316 6.12 3.05 8.25
C SER A 316 7.36 3.90 7.98
N VAL A 317 7.49 4.38 6.73
CA VAL A 317 8.62 5.22 6.30
C VAL A 317 8.81 6.43 7.22
N LYS A 318 7.72 6.99 7.77
CA LYS A 318 7.77 8.14 8.69
C LYS A 318 8.54 7.87 9.99
N LYS A 319 8.62 6.61 10.41
CA LYS A 319 9.27 6.18 11.65
C LYS A 319 10.72 5.71 11.44
N ARG A 320 11.15 5.46 10.19
CA ARG A 320 12.49 4.93 9.88
C ARG A 320 13.59 5.95 10.18
N HIS A 321 14.70 5.50 10.74
CA HIS A 321 15.88 6.34 10.99
C HIS A 321 16.44 6.92 9.69
N PHE A 322 16.71 6.07 8.71
CA PHE A 322 17.24 6.44 7.40
C PHE A 322 16.17 6.38 6.32
N ILE A 323 15.90 7.53 5.70
CA ILE A 323 14.96 7.68 4.60
C ILE A 323 15.61 8.46 3.44
N GLY A 324 15.03 8.27 2.26
CA GLY A 324 15.36 8.98 1.03
C GLY A 324 14.09 9.24 0.22
N ASN A 325 14.22 9.96 -0.89
CA ASN A 325 13.09 10.39 -1.71
C ASN A 325 12.33 9.24 -2.39
N THR A 326 12.98 8.09 -2.49
CA THR A 326 12.54 6.85 -3.14
C THR A 326 12.35 5.69 -2.16
N SER A 327 12.38 5.96 -0.84
CA SER A 327 12.16 4.92 0.16
C SER A 327 10.83 4.19 -0.06
N MET A 328 10.91 2.88 -0.28
CA MET A 328 9.75 2.03 -0.50
C MET A 328 8.81 2.02 0.71
N ASP A 329 7.51 2.10 0.44
CA ASP A 329 6.45 1.97 1.45
C ASP A 329 6.48 0.60 2.13
N ALA A 330 6.13 0.56 3.42
CA ALA A 330 6.15 -0.66 4.23
C ALA A 330 5.24 -1.75 3.65
N CYS A 331 4.00 -1.43 3.30
CA CYS A 331 3.04 -2.41 2.77
C CYS A 331 3.58 -3.05 1.49
N LEU A 332 4.04 -2.22 0.54
CA LEU A 332 4.59 -2.70 -0.71
C LEU A 332 5.87 -3.53 -0.51
N SER A 333 6.75 -3.14 0.42
CA SER A 333 7.97 -3.89 0.71
C SER A 333 7.69 -5.31 1.26
N PHE A 334 6.66 -5.47 2.10
CA PHE A 334 6.25 -6.79 2.60
C PHE A 334 5.56 -7.63 1.52
N ILE A 335 4.71 -7.02 0.69
CA ILE A 335 4.11 -7.68 -0.47
C ILE A 335 5.21 -8.20 -1.40
N MET A 336 6.23 -7.39 -1.69
CA MET A 336 7.37 -7.80 -2.52
C MET A 336 8.15 -8.98 -1.92
N ALA A 337 8.42 -8.95 -0.62
CA ALA A 337 9.06 -10.06 0.10
C ALA A 337 8.22 -11.36 0.04
N ASN A 338 6.89 -11.25 0.14
CA ASN A 338 5.97 -12.38 0.00
C ASN A 338 5.91 -12.92 -1.44
N HIS A 339 5.93 -12.03 -2.45
CA HIS A 339 6.04 -12.42 -3.85
C HIS A 339 7.37 -13.12 -4.16
N GLY A 340 8.46 -12.63 -3.55
CA GLY A 340 9.81 -13.20 -3.67
C GLY A 340 9.93 -14.56 -3.00
N GLY A 341 8.94 -14.94 -2.20
CA GLY A 341 8.93 -16.25 -1.55
C GLY A 341 9.94 -16.37 -0.42
N VAL A 342 10.40 -15.25 0.13
CA VAL A 342 11.51 -15.18 1.09
C VAL A 342 11.26 -16.04 2.33
N LYS A 343 12.22 -16.88 2.71
CA LYS A 343 12.17 -17.78 3.88
C LYS A 343 13.30 -17.46 4.86
N PRO A 344 13.21 -17.96 6.11
CA PRO A 344 14.32 -17.89 7.04
C PRO A 344 15.58 -18.53 6.46
N ASN A 345 16.72 -17.86 6.63
CA ASN A 345 18.05 -18.22 6.11
C ASN A 345 18.26 -18.07 4.60
N ASP A 346 17.28 -17.59 3.85
CA ASP A 346 17.49 -17.19 2.45
C ASP A 346 18.50 -16.05 2.38
N VAL A 347 19.25 -15.96 1.28
CA VAL A 347 20.04 -14.78 0.92
C VAL A 347 19.27 -13.97 -0.11
N VAL A 348 18.81 -12.78 0.31
CA VAL A 348 18.04 -11.86 -0.54
C VAL A 348 18.91 -10.70 -0.99
N TYR A 349 18.87 -10.43 -2.29
CA TYR A 349 19.67 -9.40 -2.93
C TYR A 349 18.81 -8.29 -3.57
N ASP A 350 19.19 -7.04 -3.33
CA ASP A 350 18.63 -5.86 -4.00
C ASP A 350 19.72 -5.11 -4.80
N PRO A 351 19.74 -5.21 -6.14
CA PRO A 351 20.70 -4.49 -6.98
C PRO A 351 20.53 -2.96 -7.01
N PHE A 352 19.42 -2.44 -6.47
CA PHE A 352 19.09 -1.01 -6.40
C PHE A 352 18.58 -0.66 -4.99
N VAL A 353 19.43 -0.89 -3.99
CA VAL A 353 19.03 -0.96 -2.58
C VAL A 353 18.50 0.37 -2.02
N GLY A 354 18.99 1.50 -2.52
CA GLY A 354 18.65 2.83 -2.01
C GLY A 354 18.77 2.89 -0.48
N THR A 355 17.64 3.14 0.19
CA THR A 355 17.60 3.23 1.67
C THR A 355 17.39 1.90 2.42
N GLY A 356 17.37 0.78 1.70
CA GLY A 356 17.25 -0.56 2.26
C GLY A 356 15.84 -0.98 2.66
N GLY A 357 14.80 -0.30 2.16
CA GLY A 357 13.41 -0.60 2.50
C GLY A 357 12.99 -2.05 2.20
N LEU A 358 13.45 -2.60 1.06
CA LEU A 358 13.17 -3.98 0.64
C LEU A 358 13.99 -5.01 1.42
N LEU A 359 15.18 -4.62 1.90
CA LEU A 359 16.00 -5.46 2.77
C LEU A 359 15.34 -5.62 4.15
N ILE A 360 14.76 -4.55 4.70
CA ILE A 360 14.11 -4.61 6.02
C ILE A 360 12.95 -5.61 6.02
N SER A 361 12.07 -5.59 5.01
CA SER A 361 10.94 -6.52 4.92
C SER A 361 11.39 -7.97 4.70
N SER A 362 12.47 -8.18 3.94
CA SER A 362 13.05 -9.51 3.72
C SER A 362 13.71 -10.05 5.00
N ALA A 363 14.47 -9.22 5.71
CA ALA A 363 15.10 -9.56 6.99
C ALA A 363 14.08 -9.83 8.10
N HIS A 364 12.92 -9.17 8.06
CA HIS A 364 11.81 -9.46 8.98
C HIS A 364 11.35 -10.93 8.89
N PHE A 365 11.38 -11.51 7.68
CA PHE A 365 11.10 -12.93 7.47
C PHE A 365 12.30 -13.86 7.72
N GLY A 366 13.39 -13.33 8.30
CA GLY A 366 14.56 -14.09 8.72
C GLY A 366 15.59 -14.36 7.63
N ALA A 367 15.51 -13.66 6.50
CA ALA A 367 16.51 -13.78 5.43
C ALA A 367 17.73 -12.90 5.69
N TYR A 368 18.91 -13.39 5.31
CA TYR A 368 20.12 -12.59 5.21
C TYR A 368 20.03 -11.66 4.01
N VAL A 369 20.38 -10.40 4.19
CA VAL A 369 20.12 -9.35 3.20
C VAL A 369 21.38 -8.63 2.78
N CYS A 370 21.54 -8.46 1.47
CA CYS A 370 22.57 -7.62 0.89
C CYS A 370 22.02 -6.81 -0.30
N GLY A 371 22.75 -5.77 -0.69
CA GLY A 371 22.37 -4.99 -1.85
C GLY A 371 23.50 -4.16 -2.41
N THR A 372 23.23 -3.56 -3.57
CA THR A 372 24.13 -2.59 -4.19
C THR A 372 23.40 -1.31 -4.53
N ASP A 373 24.12 -0.19 -4.50
CA ASP A 373 23.68 1.05 -5.11
C ASP A 373 24.85 1.74 -5.79
N ILE A 374 24.59 2.52 -6.83
CA ILE A 374 25.60 3.33 -7.49
C ILE A 374 25.90 4.62 -6.69
N ASP A 375 24.96 5.08 -5.87
CA ASP A 375 25.12 6.27 -5.05
C ASP A 375 25.91 6.00 -3.77
N TYR A 376 27.19 6.36 -3.80
CA TYR A 376 28.10 6.35 -2.66
C TYR A 376 27.52 7.02 -1.41
N ASN A 377 26.85 8.18 -1.55
CA ASN A 377 26.34 8.91 -0.39
C ASN A 377 25.17 8.16 0.25
N THR A 378 24.32 7.53 -0.56
CA THR A 378 23.18 6.76 -0.06
C THR A 378 23.65 5.53 0.70
N ILE A 379 24.60 4.76 0.17
CA ILE A 379 25.16 3.58 0.86
C ILE A 379 25.80 3.96 2.20
N HIS A 380 26.59 5.04 2.23
CA HIS A 380 27.31 5.46 3.42
C HIS A 380 26.52 6.40 4.34
N GLY A 381 25.25 6.68 4.05
CA GLY A 381 24.42 7.57 4.87
C GLY A 381 24.97 9.00 4.96
N LEU A 382 25.63 9.48 3.90
CA LEU A 382 26.23 10.80 3.83
C LEU A 382 25.29 11.82 3.18
N GLY A 383 25.53 13.11 3.44
CA GLY A 383 24.82 14.21 2.81
C GLY A 383 23.68 14.80 3.63
N LYS A 384 22.80 15.55 2.95
CA LYS A 384 21.71 16.27 3.62
C LYS A 384 20.59 15.30 4.03
N ALA A 385 20.09 15.46 5.24
CA ALA A 385 18.94 14.69 5.68
C ALA A 385 17.69 15.13 4.91
N THR A 386 16.82 14.18 4.56
CA THR A 386 15.53 14.47 3.91
C THR A 386 14.53 15.10 4.89
N ARG A 387 14.81 15.06 6.20
CA ARG A 387 13.92 15.58 7.24
C ARG A 387 14.01 17.09 7.35
N LYS A 388 12.85 17.77 7.37
CA LYS A 388 12.71 19.24 7.40
C LYS A 388 13.55 19.97 8.47
N ASN A 389 13.81 19.32 9.61
CA ASN A 389 14.50 19.92 10.76
C ASN A 389 15.96 19.45 10.92
N GLN A 390 16.51 18.69 9.96
CA GLN A 390 17.89 18.22 9.99
C GLN A 390 18.59 18.63 8.70
N LYS A 391 19.74 19.30 8.83
CA LYS A 391 20.51 19.78 7.68
C LYS A 391 21.44 18.70 7.11
N TRP A 392 21.94 17.81 7.97
CA TRP A 392 22.87 16.74 7.63
C TRP A 392 22.44 15.45 8.32
N ARG A 393 22.74 14.32 7.67
CA ARG A 393 22.47 12.99 8.20
C ARG A 393 23.28 12.73 9.48
N GLY A 394 22.68 12.03 10.43
CA GLY A 394 23.35 11.60 11.66
C GLY A 394 24.31 10.42 11.42
N PRO A 395 25.24 10.14 12.36
CA PRO A 395 26.18 9.02 12.23
C PRO A 395 25.50 7.64 12.20
N ASP A 396 24.27 7.53 12.71
CA ASP A 396 23.45 6.31 12.70
C ASP A 396 22.25 6.43 11.73
N GLU A 397 22.43 7.19 10.63
CA GLU A 397 21.41 7.37 9.59
C GLU A 397 21.84 6.65 8.29
N ASN A 398 21.87 5.32 8.33
CA ASN A 398 22.26 4.45 7.21
C ASN A 398 21.41 3.17 7.15
N ILE A 399 21.64 2.32 6.15
CA ILE A 399 20.90 1.06 5.94
C ILE A 399 21.01 0.13 7.16
N ARG A 400 22.22 -0.05 7.71
CA ARG A 400 22.44 -0.90 8.89
C ARG A 400 21.65 -0.39 10.11
N ALA A 401 21.60 0.92 10.32
CA ALA A 401 20.83 1.53 11.41
C ALA A 401 19.32 1.29 11.27
N ASN A 402 18.79 1.29 10.03
CA ASN A 402 17.39 0.90 9.80
C ASN A 402 17.14 -0.55 10.25
N LEU A 403 18.02 -1.50 9.91
CA LEU A 403 17.87 -2.89 10.37
C LEU A 403 18.01 -3.00 11.90
N ARG A 404 18.96 -2.27 12.51
CA ARG A 404 19.15 -2.22 13.96
C ARG A 404 17.91 -1.69 14.68
N GLN A 405 17.28 -0.64 14.17
CA GLN A 405 16.04 -0.06 14.71
C GLN A 405 14.96 -1.13 14.94
N TYR A 406 14.88 -2.12 14.04
CA TYR A 406 13.88 -3.18 14.10
C TYR A 406 14.40 -4.49 14.71
N GLY A 407 15.62 -4.51 15.26
CA GLY A 407 16.25 -5.71 15.83
C GLY A 407 16.69 -6.75 14.79
N LEU A 408 16.89 -6.31 13.54
CA LEU A 408 17.17 -7.16 12.38
C LEU A 408 18.64 -7.09 11.92
N GLU A 409 19.51 -6.38 12.65
CA GLU A 409 20.92 -6.18 12.27
C GLU A 409 21.69 -7.49 12.08
N LYS A 410 21.33 -8.55 12.83
CA LYS A 410 21.93 -9.89 12.69
C LYS A 410 21.77 -10.52 11.31
N TYR A 411 20.81 -10.05 10.51
CA TYR A 411 20.56 -10.53 9.16
C TYR A 411 21.24 -9.65 8.08
N TYR A 412 21.83 -8.52 8.47
CA TYR A 412 22.50 -7.63 7.53
C TYR A 412 23.85 -8.21 7.13
N LEU A 413 24.02 -8.52 5.85
CA LEU A 413 25.31 -8.93 5.29
C LEU A 413 26.13 -7.68 4.96
N ASP A 414 25.78 -6.98 3.88
CA ASP A 414 26.29 -5.64 3.61
C ASP A 414 25.54 -4.94 2.47
N ALA A 415 25.83 -3.64 2.30
CA ALA A 415 25.41 -2.85 1.16
C ALA A 415 26.64 -2.24 0.50
N LEU A 416 26.83 -2.49 -0.80
CA LEU A 416 28.05 -2.18 -1.52
C LEU A 416 27.82 -1.07 -2.56
N VAL A 417 28.82 -0.21 -2.75
CA VAL A 417 28.79 0.75 -3.86
C VAL A 417 29.16 0.01 -5.15
N SER A 418 28.18 -0.18 -6.04
CA SER A 418 28.37 -0.93 -7.27
C SER A 418 27.37 -0.52 -8.35
N ASP A 419 27.79 -0.63 -9.60
CA ASP A 419 26.92 -0.42 -10.76
C ASP A 419 26.25 -1.74 -11.15
N SER A 420 24.92 -1.78 -11.07
CA SER A 420 24.12 -2.96 -11.45
C SER A 420 24.36 -3.46 -12.88
N SER A 421 24.78 -2.59 -13.82
CA SER A 421 25.12 -2.98 -15.20
C SER A 421 26.45 -3.75 -15.28
N ARG A 422 27.28 -3.68 -14.22
CA ARG A 422 28.57 -4.35 -14.09
C ARG A 422 28.62 -5.09 -12.75
N PRO A 423 27.87 -6.19 -12.63
CA PRO A 423 27.77 -6.92 -11.37
C PRO A 423 29.14 -7.40 -10.91
N ILE A 424 29.43 -7.17 -9.62
CA ILE A 424 30.68 -7.54 -8.94
C ILE A 424 30.71 -8.98 -8.44
N TRP A 425 29.61 -9.70 -8.65
CA TRP A 425 29.42 -11.05 -8.13
C TRP A 425 30.21 -12.06 -8.96
N ARG A 426 30.84 -13.00 -8.26
CA ARG A 426 31.57 -14.09 -8.92
C ARG A 426 30.58 -15.05 -9.56
N LYS A 427 30.97 -15.61 -10.71
CA LYS A 427 30.22 -16.70 -11.35
C LYS A 427 29.98 -17.83 -10.35
N GLY A 428 28.74 -18.29 -10.28
CA GLY A 428 28.31 -19.36 -9.37
C GLY A 428 27.87 -18.89 -7.98
N MET A 429 27.95 -17.60 -7.65
CA MET A 429 27.25 -17.06 -6.49
C MET A 429 25.75 -17.03 -6.78
N LEU A 430 24.95 -17.55 -5.85
CA LEU A 430 23.50 -17.63 -6.00
C LEU A 430 22.78 -16.90 -4.86
N PHE A 431 21.63 -16.34 -5.19
CA PHE A 431 20.68 -15.71 -4.29
C PHE A 431 19.36 -16.46 -4.33
N ASP A 432 18.70 -16.61 -3.19
CA ASP A 432 17.40 -17.29 -3.08
C ASP A 432 16.28 -16.43 -3.67
N ALA A 433 16.35 -15.11 -3.46
CA ALA A 433 15.45 -14.15 -4.09
C ALA A 433 16.19 -12.86 -4.46
N ILE A 434 15.73 -12.24 -5.55
CA ILE A 434 16.15 -10.89 -5.95
C ILE A 434 14.92 -9.99 -5.91
N ILE A 435 14.95 -8.95 -5.09
CA ILE A 435 13.79 -8.09 -4.83
C ILE A 435 14.25 -6.64 -4.95
N THR A 436 13.67 -5.90 -5.88
CA THR A 436 14.21 -4.58 -6.22
C THR A 436 13.21 -3.60 -6.80
N ASP A 437 13.48 -2.30 -6.68
CA ASP A 437 12.73 -1.22 -7.33
C ASP A 437 13.69 -0.37 -8.20
N PRO A 438 13.93 -0.75 -9.47
CA PRO A 438 14.91 -0.06 -10.31
C PRO A 438 14.54 1.40 -10.58
N PRO A 439 15.51 2.31 -10.83
CA PRO A 439 15.23 3.71 -11.09
C PRO A 439 14.49 3.90 -12.43
N TYR A 440 13.43 4.72 -12.42
CA TYR A 440 12.62 4.99 -13.62
C TYR A 440 12.98 6.30 -14.34
N GLY A 441 13.97 7.06 -13.88
CA GLY A 441 14.33 8.37 -14.44
C GLY A 441 13.44 9.54 -13.97
N ILE A 442 12.49 9.31 -13.06
CA ILE A 442 11.51 10.32 -12.58
C ILE A 442 12.01 11.05 -11.32
N ARG A 443 12.45 10.30 -10.30
CA ARG A 443 12.94 10.83 -9.02
C ARG A 443 14.43 10.58 -8.80
N GLU A 444 14.97 9.57 -9.48
CA GLU A 444 16.37 9.20 -9.52
C GLU A 444 16.79 9.02 -10.97
N ALA A 445 17.96 9.54 -11.33
CA ALA A 445 18.47 9.47 -12.69
C ALA A 445 18.91 8.04 -13.01
N THR A 446 18.56 7.53 -14.19
CA THR A 446 19.06 6.25 -14.69
C THR A 446 20.51 6.41 -15.15
N ARG A 447 21.45 5.97 -14.31
CA ARG A 447 22.89 6.16 -14.52
C ARG A 447 23.61 4.82 -14.61
N ARG A 448 24.56 4.74 -15.53
CA ARG A 448 25.60 3.71 -15.58
C ARG A 448 26.97 4.36 -15.58
N THR A 449 28.00 3.70 -15.10
CA THR A 449 29.38 4.14 -15.22
C THR A 449 29.84 4.05 -16.68
N GLY A 450 30.35 5.14 -17.22
CA GLY A 450 30.90 5.19 -18.57
C GLY A 450 32.17 6.03 -18.67
N SER A 451 32.99 5.75 -19.68
CA SER A 451 34.03 6.65 -20.17
C SER A 451 33.53 7.32 -21.45
N GLN A 452 33.84 8.60 -21.68
CA GLN A 452 33.32 9.36 -22.82
C GLN A 452 33.83 8.91 -24.20
N LYS A 453 34.54 7.77 -24.29
CA LYS A 453 34.97 7.14 -25.55
C LYS A 453 35.02 5.63 -25.37
N GLU A 454 34.19 4.91 -26.12
CA GLU A 454 34.55 3.56 -26.56
C GLU A 454 35.70 3.69 -27.54
N THR A 455 36.92 3.63 -27.03
CA THR A 455 38.09 3.27 -27.81
C THR A 455 38.87 2.27 -26.99
N ASP A 456 38.93 1.04 -27.48
CA ASP A 456 39.86 0.01 -27.02
C ASP A 456 41.27 0.60 -26.92
N LYS A 457 41.72 0.87 -25.70
CA LYS A 457 43.14 0.95 -25.37
C LYS A 457 43.38 0.32 -24.00
N THR A 458 44.10 -0.80 -24.07
CA THR A 458 44.98 -1.43 -23.08
C THR A 458 45.08 -0.75 -21.72
N ALA A 459 44.92 -1.58 -20.69
CA ALA A 459 45.12 -1.30 -19.28
C ALA A 459 46.39 -0.48 -18.99
N GLU A 460 46.22 0.80 -18.68
CA GLU A 460 47.20 1.57 -17.92
C GLU A 460 46.55 2.01 -16.60
N ARG A 461 47.30 1.76 -15.51
CA ARG A 461 46.92 2.00 -14.11
C ARG A 461 46.30 3.38 -13.93
N SER A 462 44.99 3.42 -13.68
CA SER A 462 44.29 4.65 -13.30
C SER A 462 44.71 5.05 -11.89
N THR A 463 45.23 6.27 -11.77
CA THR A 463 45.55 6.96 -10.53
C THR A 463 44.32 7.09 -9.61
N GLU A 464 44.55 7.11 -8.29
CA GLU A 464 43.57 7.03 -7.18
C GLU A 464 42.46 8.12 -7.15
N ASN A 465 42.36 8.99 -8.15
CA ASN A 465 41.41 10.12 -8.20
C ASN A 465 40.50 10.15 -9.44
N HIS A 466 40.37 9.05 -10.21
CA HIS A 466 39.45 9.05 -11.36
C HIS A 466 38.00 8.72 -10.95
N ILE A 467 37.14 9.74 -10.90
CA ILE A 467 35.69 9.58 -10.76
C ILE A 467 35.11 9.22 -12.13
N PHE A 468 34.61 8.00 -12.30
CA PHE A 468 33.94 7.57 -13.53
C PHE A 468 32.72 8.45 -13.83
N VAL A 469 32.60 8.93 -15.07
CA VAL A 469 31.51 9.82 -15.49
C VAL A 469 30.23 8.99 -15.72
N SER A 470 29.13 9.37 -15.07
CA SER A 470 27.83 8.71 -15.30
C SER A 470 27.33 8.96 -16.72
N SER A 471 27.01 7.91 -17.47
CA SER A 471 26.34 7.94 -18.79
C SER A 471 24.87 7.52 -18.67
N SER A 472 24.06 7.80 -19.70
CA SER A 472 22.64 7.40 -19.74
C SER A 472 22.49 5.88 -19.71
N TYR A 473 21.68 5.39 -18.79
CA TYR A 473 21.26 3.98 -18.72
C TYR A 473 19.81 3.92 -19.18
N HIS A 474 19.55 3.37 -20.37
CA HIS A 474 18.18 3.30 -20.88
C HIS A 474 17.37 2.29 -20.07
N LEU A 475 16.09 2.59 -19.88
CA LEU A 475 15.20 1.76 -19.08
C LEU A 475 15.11 0.32 -19.63
N SER A 476 15.15 0.15 -20.96
CA SER A 476 15.23 -1.17 -21.62
C SER A 476 16.43 -1.98 -21.15
N ASP A 477 17.59 -1.33 -21.06
CA ASP A 477 18.87 -1.95 -20.76
C ASP A 477 18.92 -2.36 -19.29
N ILE A 478 18.37 -1.51 -18.39
CA ILE A 478 18.22 -1.82 -16.96
C ILE A 478 17.49 -3.15 -16.76
N PHE A 479 16.33 -3.30 -17.39
CA PHE A 479 15.54 -4.51 -17.22
C PHE A 479 16.18 -5.71 -17.93
N PHE A 480 16.82 -5.49 -19.10
CA PHE A 480 17.56 -6.56 -19.77
C PHE A 480 18.70 -7.11 -18.89
N ASP A 481 19.54 -6.23 -18.35
CA ASP A 481 20.65 -6.58 -17.48
C ASP A 481 20.15 -7.20 -16.17
N LEU A 482 19.05 -6.69 -15.60
CA LEU A 482 18.42 -7.27 -14.42
C LEU A 482 17.92 -8.70 -14.67
N LEU A 483 17.24 -8.94 -15.79
CA LEU A 483 16.74 -10.28 -16.13
C LEU A 483 17.87 -11.26 -16.43
N LYS A 484 18.94 -10.80 -17.10
CA LYS A 484 20.14 -11.59 -17.34
C LYS A 484 20.85 -11.92 -16.03
N PHE A 485 21.01 -10.93 -15.15
CA PHE A 485 21.60 -11.12 -13.83
C PHE A 485 20.82 -12.14 -13.00
N ALA A 486 19.48 -12.03 -12.97
CA ALA A 486 18.63 -12.99 -12.29
C ALA A 486 18.69 -14.38 -12.92
N ALA A 487 18.77 -14.50 -14.24
CA ALA A 487 18.95 -15.81 -14.86
C ALA A 487 20.25 -16.48 -14.40
N GLU A 488 21.33 -15.73 -14.27
CA GLU A 488 22.65 -16.21 -13.87
C GLU A 488 22.78 -16.48 -12.37
N HIS A 489 22.30 -15.58 -11.51
CA HIS A 489 22.59 -15.56 -10.06
C HIS A 489 21.41 -15.95 -9.16
N LEU A 490 20.24 -16.28 -9.70
CA LEU A 490 19.13 -16.78 -8.90
C LEU A 490 19.22 -18.31 -8.76
N VAL A 491 18.86 -18.87 -7.62
CA VAL A 491 18.69 -20.33 -7.47
C VAL A 491 17.55 -20.84 -8.37
N MET A 492 17.58 -22.12 -8.74
CA MET A 492 16.45 -22.76 -9.42
C MET A 492 15.19 -22.71 -8.54
N GLY A 493 14.07 -22.26 -9.09
CA GLY A 493 12.83 -22.00 -8.35
C GLY A 493 12.83 -20.70 -7.54
N GLY A 494 13.97 -20.00 -7.43
CA GLY A 494 14.05 -18.67 -6.83
C GLY A 494 13.30 -17.63 -7.66
N ARG A 495 12.97 -16.49 -7.05
CA ARG A 495 12.13 -15.46 -7.68
C ARG A 495 12.81 -14.10 -7.79
N LEU A 496 12.64 -13.48 -8.95
CA LEU A 496 12.94 -12.08 -9.23
C LEU A 496 11.64 -11.28 -9.12
N VAL A 497 11.62 -10.29 -8.23
CA VAL A 497 10.50 -9.39 -8.00
C VAL A 497 10.94 -7.96 -8.25
N TYR A 498 10.29 -7.28 -9.19
CA TYR A 498 10.64 -5.92 -9.56
C TYR A 498 9.45 -5.10 -10.00
N TRP A 499 9.58 -3.78 -9.92
CA TRP A 499 8.62 -2.87 -10.49
C TRP A 499 9.03 -2.42 -11.90
N LEU A 500 8.06 -2.40 -12.80
CA LEU A 500 8.20 -1.97 -14.19
C LEU A 500 7.32 -0.74 -14.44
N PRO A 501 7.85 0.46 -14.74
CA PRO A 501 7.03 1.63 -15.04
C PRO A 501 6.41 1.46 -16.44
N ILE A 502 5.15 1.88 -16.58
CA ILE A 502 4.32 1.65 -17.76
C ILE A 502 3.51 2.91 -18.09
N TYR A 503 3.46 3.23 -19.39
CA TYR A 503 2.48 4.13 -19.95
C TYR A 503 1.20 3.35 -20.33
N ARG A 504 0.10 3.63 -19.64
CA ARG A 504 -1.12 2.82 -19.67
C ARG A 504 -1.79 2.74 -21.05
N PRO A 505 -1.89 3.81 -21.84
CA PRO A 505 -2.52 3.75 -23.17
C PRO A 505 -1.82 2.79 -24.14
N GLU A 506 -0.53 2.55 -23.95
CA GLU A 506 0.29 1.70 -24.83
C GLU A 506 0.59 0.33 -24.21
N TYR A 507 0.08 0.04 -23.02
CA TYR A 507 0.39 -1.19 -22.33
C TYR A 507 -0.20 -2.42 -23.01
N THR A 508 0.67 -3.36 -23.38
CA THR A 508 0.33 -4.76 -23.68
C THR A 508 1.24 -5.69 -22.87
N GLU A 509 0.80 -6.92 -22.62
CA GLU A 509 1.60 -7.91 -21.87
C GLU A 509 2.88 -8.34 -22.63
N GLU A 510 2.96 -8.03 -23.92
CA GLU A 510 4.13 -8.27 -24.77
C GLU A 510 5.31 -7.33 -24.43
N ILE A 511 5.02 -6.18 -23.83
CA ILE A 511 6.05 -5.19 -23.42
C ILE A 511 6.85 -5.67 -22.21
N ILE A 512 6.33 -6.64 -21.44
CA ILE A 512 7.02 -7.17 -20.26
C ILE A 512 8.31 -7.85 -20.72
N PRO A 513 9.50 -7.43 -20.22
CA PRO A 513 10.77 -8.07 -20.54
C PRO A 513 10.73 -9.57 -20.23
N ARG A 514 11.35 -10.39 -21.10
CA ARG A 514 11.38 -11.85 -20.95
C ARG A 514 12.80 -12.36 -21.09
N HIS A 515 13.10 -13.47 -20.40
CA HIS A 515 14.35 -14.21 -20.54
C HIS A 515 14.05 -15.72 -20.59
N PRO A 516 14.71 -16.53 -21.44
CA PRO A 516 14.38 -17.96 -21.60
C PRO A 516 14.46 -18.81 -20.32
N CYS A 517 15.26 -18.38 -19.35
CA CYS A 517 15.42 -19.04 -18.04
C CYS A 517 14.36 -18.64 -17.00
N LEU A 518 13.60 -17.57 -17.27
CA LEU A 518 12.65 -16.98 -16.32
C LEU A 518 11.22 -17.13 -16.84
N LYS A 519 10.31 -17.51 -15.96
CA LYS A 519 8.87 -17.63 -16.24
C LYS A 519 8.11 -16.55 -15.48
N LEU A 520 7.22 -15.83 -16.17
CA LEU A 520 6.30 -14.88 -15.53
C LEU A 520 5.30 -15.63 -14.64
N ILE A 521 5.27 -15.28 -13.36
CA ILE A 521 4.36 -15.84 -12.35
C ILE A 521 3.24 -14.86 -12.04
N SER A 522 3.55 -13.57 -11.91
CA SER A 522 2.58 -12.55 -11.52
C SER A 522 2.89 -11.20 -12.15
N ASN A 523 1.83 -10.43 -12.39
CA ASN A 523 1.88 -9.11 -13.02
C ASN A 523 0.75 -8.21 -12.48
N CYS A 524 1.05 -7.37 -11.48
CA CYS A 524 0.06 -6.56 -10.76
C CYS A 524 0.21 -5.06 -11.06
N GLU A 525 -0.87 -4.35 -11.43
CA GLU A 525 -0.79 -2.93 -11.82
C GLU A 525 -0.97 -1.93 -10.67
N GLN A 526 0.05 -1.09 -10.42
CA GLN A 526 -0.02 0.15 -9.63
C GLN A 526 -0.30 1.39 -10.44
N MET A 527 -1.56 1.80 -10.38
CA MET A 527 -1.99 3.08 -10.88
C MET A 527 -1.32 4.23 -10.10
N LEU A 528 -0.53 5.05 -10.78
CA LEU A 528 0.09 6.27 -10.24
C LEU A 528 -0.66 7.52 -10.71
N SER A 529 -1.05 7.55 -11.99
CA SER A 529 -1.85 8.61 -12.62
C SER A 529 -2.65 8.07 -13.82
N SER A 530 -3.48 8.93 -14.45
CA SER A 530 -4.26 8.65 -15.67
C SER A 530 -3.55 7.81 -16.71
N HIS A 531 -2.33 8.23 -16.98
CA HIS A 531 -1.57 7.69 -18.08
C HIS A 531 -0.37 6.88 -17.61
N THR A 532 0.00 6.96 -16.33
CA THR A 532 1.18 6.24 -15.80
C THR A 532 0.78 5.25 -14.71
N SER A 533 1.29 4.03 -14.85
CA SER A 533 1.28 3.03 -13.80
C SER A 533 2.67 2.42 -13.65
N ARG A 534 2.86 1.62 -12.62
CA ARG A 534 3.98 0.68 -12.54
C ARG A 534 3.43 -0.70 -12.26
N ARG A 535 4.04 -1.75 -12.78
CA ARG A 535 3.60 -3.13 -12.60
C ARG A 535 4.57 -3.89 -11.72
N LEU A 536 4.06 -4.54 -10.67
CA LEU A 536 4.83 -5.47 -9.85
C LEU A 536 4.91 -6.79 -10.60
N ILE A 537 6.10 -7.09 -11.09
CA ILE A 537 6.39 -8.28 -11.87
C ILE A 537 7.08 -9.30 -10.97
N THR A 538 6.64 -10.55 -11.06
CA THR A 538 7.30 -11.69 -10.41
C THR A 538 7.65 -12.72 -11.45
N MET A 539 8.93 -13.04 -11.53
CA MET A 539 9.51 -14.04 -12.43
C MET A 539 10.15 -15.15 -11.59
N GLU A 540 10.02 -16.40 -12.02
CA GLU A 540 10.64 -17.56 -11.37
C GLU A 540 11.67 -18.19 -12.29
N LYS A 541 12.84 -18.57 -11.75
CA LYS A 541 13.86 -19.27 -12.54
C LYS A 541 13.49 -20.73 -12.72
N VAL A 542 13.26 -21.11 -13.98
CA VAL A 542 12.78 -22.44 -14.37
C VAL A 542 13.79 -23.22 -15.23
N LYS A 543 14.90 -22.59 -15.65
CA LYS A 543 15.99 -23.26 -16.38
C LYS A 543 17.35 -22.72 -15.94
N GLU A 544 18.36 -23.59 -16.05
CA GLU A 544 19.75 -23.19 -15.85
C GLU A 544 20.21 -22.19 -16.91
N PHE A 545 21.06 -21.27 -16.48
CA PHE A 545 21.69 -20.31 -17.37
C PHE A 545 22.85 -20.97 -18.11
N LYS A 546 22.85 -20.88 -19.44
CA LYS A 546 23.95 -21.37 -20.28
C LYS A 546 24.62 -20.18 -20.95
N TYR A 547 25.92 -20.01 -20.71
CA TYR A 547 26.72 -19.10 -21.52
C TYR A 547 26.82 -19.71 -22.92
N SER A 548 26.23 -19.05 -23.92
CA SER A 548 26.49 -19.44 -25.30
C SER A 548 27.96 -19.14 -25.59
N SER A 549 28.71 -20.15 -26.03
CA SER A 549 30.11 -20.01 -26.46
C SER A 549 30.26 -19.37 -27.85
N SER A 550 29.22 -18.73 -28.37
CA SER A 550 29.22 -18.12 -29.70
C SER A 550 28.00 -17.21 -29.86
N GLN A 551 28.16 -15.90 -29.62
CA GLN A 551 27.39 -14.85 -30.30
C GLN A 551 28.01 -13.48 -30.00
N ALA A 552 28.68 -12.93 -31.02
CA ALA A 552 28.84 -11.49 -31.15
C ALA A 552 27.44 -10.82 -31.18
N PRO A 553 27.29 -9.58 -30.68
CA PRO A 553 25.99 -9.02 -30.34
C PRO A 553 25.29 -8.41 -31.56
N HIS A 554 24.96 -9.19 -32.59
CA HIS A 554 24.11 -8.73 -33.69
C HIS A 554 23.00 -9.76 -33.96
N GLY A 555 22.02 -9.79 -33.05
CA GLY A 555 20.69 -10.35 -33.31
C GLY A 555 19.70 -9.21 -33.30
N HIS A 556 19.16 -8.86 -34.48
CA HIS A 556 18.12 -7.85 -34.64
C HIS A 556 16.93 -8.12 -33.69
N VAL A 557 16.77 -7.25 -32.70
CA VAL A 557 15.56 -7.15 -31.89
C VAL A 557 14.54 -6.35 -32.70
N LYS A 558 13.33 -6.91 -32.89
CA LYS A 558 12.16 -6.14 -33.31
C LYS A 558 12.08 -4.92 -32.41
N SER A 559 12.30 -3.74 -32.99
CA SER A 559 12.17 -2.41 -32.37
C SER A 559 11.18 -2.39 -31.21
N MET A 560 11.70 -2.43 -29.98
CA MET A 560 10.96 -2.19 -28.76
C MET A 560 10.76 -0.67 -28.69
N LEU A 561 9.58 -0.18 -29.04
CA LEU A 561 9.23 1.22 -28.80
C LEU A 561 8.89 1.36 -27.31
N ILE A 562 9.92 1.55 -26.49
CA ILE A 562 9.74 2.11 -25.14
C ILE A 562 9.90 3.61 -25.32
N ILE A 563 8.79 4.36 -25.25
CA ILE A 563 8.85 5.82 -25.29
C ILE A 563 9.66 6.27 -24.09
N SER A 564 10.88 6.74 -24.35
CA SER A 564 11.61 7.61 -23.43
C SER A 564 10.69 8.78 -23.12
N LEU A 565 10.17 8.87 -21.90
CA LEU A 565 9.54 10.09 -21.41
C LEU A 565 10.63 11.15 -21.47
N GLY A 566 10.65 11.92 -22.56
CA GLY A 566 11.67 12.94 -22.81
C GLY A 566 11.77 13.90 -21.63
N ASP A 567 12.98 14.40 -21.42
CA ASP A 567 13.44 15.28 -20.33
C ASP A 567 12.70 16.63 -20.18
N GLY A 568 11.48 16.77 -20.71
CA GLY A 568 10.79 18.05 -20.89
C GLY A 568 9.64 18.39 -19.94
N SER A 569 9.14 17.49 -19.08
CA SER A 569 7.90 17.79 -18.31
C SER A 569 7.84 17.30 -16.87
N LEU A 570 8.89 16.65 -16.36
CA LEU A 570 8.93 16.10 -14.99
C LEU A 570 9.45 17.09 -13.92
N SER A 571 9.93 18.27 -14.32
CA SER A 571 10.52 19.25 -13.41
C SER A 571 9.51 20.04 -12.55
N GLU A 572 8.22 20.05 -12.90
CA GLU A 572 7.22 20.84 -12.16
C GLU A 572 6.40 20.05 -11.14
N VAL A 573 6.41 18.72 -11.16
CA VAL A 573 5.46 17.92 -10.35
C VAL A 573 6.05 17.44 -9.02
N THR A 574 7.37 17.56 -8.79
CA THR A 574 8.04 17.14 -7.55
C THR A 574 8.37 18.26 -6.56
N ARG A 575 8.00 19.53 -6.82
CA ARG A 575 8.20 20.64 -5.86
C ARG A 575 7.17 20.75 -4.73
N ARG A 576 6.19 19.85 -4.63
CA ARG A 576 5.24 19.85 -3.50
C ARG A 576 4.95 18.43 -2.99
N GLN A 577 5.91 17.82 -2.30
CA GLN A 577 5.65 16.95 -1.13
C GLN A 577 6.73 17.15 -0.09
#